data_AF-A0A6G0YAZ0-F1
#
_entry.id   AF-A0A6G0YAZ0-F1
#
_cell.length_a   1.000
_cell.length_b   1.000
_cell.length_c   1.000
_cell.angle_alpha   90.00
_cell.angle_beta   90.00
_cell.angle_gamma   90.00
#
_symmetry.space_group_name_H-M   'P 1'
#
loop_
_entity.id
_entity.type
_entity.pdbx_description
1 polymer ?
#
loop_
_entity_poly.entity_id
_entity_poly.type
_entity_poly.pdbx_seq_one_letter_code
_entity_poly.pdbx_strand_id
1 'polypeptide(L)'
;VLWYRDTLQLDMTEWRITDVRGNRYTLRLRKVQNTDFGNYSCVADNGLGKSKRSIEVTGRPDVAIITSSKTSRSKDSYEMLWTVKSYSPIIEYKVLYRPDRANKSNQEIQYKRPMRR
;
A
#
# COMPACT_ATOMS: atom_id res chain seq x y z
N VAL A 1 6.07 -24.56 -11.20
CA VAL A 1 6.38 -23.20 -10.66
C VAL A 1 6.58 -23.33 -9.17
N LEU A 2 7.68 -22.79 -8.66
CA LEU A 2 7.98 -22.74 -7.23
C LEU A 2 7.84 -21.31 -6.71
N TRP A 3 7.43 -21.17 -5.46
CA TRP A 3 7.25 -19.88 -4.80
C TRP A 3 8.34 -19.66 -3.77
N TYR A 4 8.84 -18.43 -3.70
CA TYR A 4 9.89 -18.02 -2.79
C TYR A 4 9.47 -16.74 -2.06
N ARG A 5 9.93 -16.58 -0.82
CA ARG A 5 10.00 -15.29 -0.15
C ARG A 5 11.47 -14.96 0.06
N ASP A 6 11.90 -13.87 -0.56
CA ASP A 6 13.31 -13.50 -0.68
C ASP A 6 14.13 -14.62 -1.38
N THR A 7 14.82 -15.44 -0.60
CA THR A 7 15.58 -16.62 -1.07
C THR A 7 15.01 -17.95 -0.59
N LEU A 8 14.08 -17.93 0.38
CA LEU A 8 13.54 -19.13 0.99
C LEU A 8 12.37 -19.66 0.16
N GLN A 9 12.45 -20.93 -0.24
CA GLN A 9 11.33 -21.61 -0.87
C GLN A 9 10.17 -21.74 0.11
N LEU A 10 8.96 -21.40 -0.33
CA LEU A 10 7.78 -21.44 0.50
C LEU A 10 7.17 -22.84 0.51
N ASP A 11 7.05 -23.40 1.71
CA ASP A 11 6.24 -24.59 1.95
C ASP A 11 4.76 -24.23 2.11
N MET A 12 3.90 -25.22 1.79
CA MET A 12 2.46 -25.09 1.95
C MET A 12 2.08 -25.20 3.43
N THR A 13 1.19 -24.32 3.88
CA THR A 13 0.68 -24.28 5.26
C THR A 13 -0.82 -23.96 5.23
N GLU A 14 -1.49 -23.99 6.39
CA GLU A 14 -2.91 -23.61 6.48
C GLU A 14 -3.21 -22.18 5.97
N TRP A 15 -2.19 -21.31 6.04
CA TRP A 15 -2.29 -19.90 5.71
C TRP A 15 -1.58 -19.54 4.40
N ARG A 16 -0.73 -20.42 3.86
CA ARG A 16 -0.12 -20.30 2.52
C ARG A 16 -0.57 -21.47 1.65
N ILE A 17 -1.46 -21.18 0.70
CA ILE A 17 -2.04 -22.22 -0.16
C ILE A 17 -1.59 -21.98 -1.60
N THR A 18 -1.14 -23.03 -2.27
CA THR A 18 -0.88 -23.00 -3.71
C THR A 18 -2.03 -23.67 -4.46
N ASP A 19 -2.46 -23.07 -5.56
CA ASP A 19 -3.54 -23.58 -6.42
C ASP A 19 -3.04 -23.57 -7.87
N VAL A 20 -3.22 -24.68 -8.57
CA VAL A 20 -2.76 -24.87 -9.95
C VAL A 20 -3.95 -25.22 -10.83
N ARG A 21 -4.23 -24.37 -11.82
CA ARG A 21 -5.32 -24.55 -12.79
C ARG A 21 -4.79 -24.37 -14.21
N GLY A 22 -4.53 -25.49 -14.89
CA GLY A 22 -3.86 -25.48 -16.18
C GLY A 22 -2.49 -24.79 -16.08
N ASN A 23 -2.28 -23.73 -16.86
CA ASN A 23 -1.04 -22.95 -16.84
C ASN A 23 -1.05 -21.79 -15.81
N ARG A 24 -2.05 -21.71 -14.94
CA ARG A 24 -2.15 -20.69 -13.90
C ARG A 24 -1.71 -21.26 -12.55
N TYR A 25 -0.63 -20.70 -12.01
CA TYR A 25 -0.11 -21.00 -10.69
C TYR A 25 -0.41 -19.83 -9.76
N THR A 26 -1.10 -20.10 -8.64
CA THR A 26 -1.55 -19.06 -7.71
C THR A 26 -1.04 -19.36 -6.31
N LEU A 27 -0.42 -18.37 -5.67
CA LEU A 27 -0.17 -18.37 -4.22
C LEU A 27 -1.24 -17.51 -3.54
N ARG A 28 -1.94 -18.10 -2.56
CA ARG A 28 -2.91 -17.41 -1.70
C ARG A 28 -2.37 -17.34 -0.29
N LEU A 29 -2.20 -16.12 0.22
CA LEU A 29 -1.90 -15.85 1.62
C LEU A 29 -3.22 -15.52 2.34
N ARG A 30 -3.57 -16.29 3.37
CA ARG A 30 -4.78 -16.09 4.18
C ARG A 30 -4.41 -15.45 5.52
N LYS A 31 -5.27 -14.57 6.04
CA LYS A 31 -5.09 -13.88 7.33
C LYS A 31 -3.72 -13.18 7.44
N VAL A 32 -3.30 -12.49 6.37
CA VAL A 32 -2.01 -11.82 6.23
C VAL A 32 -1.67 -11.01 7.49
N GLN A 33 -0.51 -11.25 8.06
CA GLN A 33 0.05 -10.51 9.18
C GLN A 33 1.27 -9.70 8.74
N ASN A 34 1.76 -8.81 9.60
CA ASN A 34 2.95 -8.02 9.30
C ASN A 34 4.21 -8.88 9.04
N THR A 35 4.28 -10.08 9.63
CA THR A 35 5.35 -11.06 9.39
C THR A 35 5.35 -11.67 8.00
N ASP A 36 4.26 -11.47 7.25
CA ASP A 36 4.09 -11.93 5.87
C ASP A 36 4.46 -10.85 4.86
N PHE A 37 4.79 -9.63 5.30
CA PHE A 37 5.31 -8.62 4.40
C PHE A 37 6.70 -9.00 3.91
N GLY A 38 6.97 -8.70 2.65
CA GLY A 38 8.23 -9.06 2.01
C GLY A 38 8.10 -9.27 0.51
N ASN A 39 9.20 -9.68 -0.11
CA ASN A 39 9.27 -9.89 -1.55
C ASN A 39 8.97 -11.35 -1.91
N TYR A 40 7.85 -11.57 -2.59
CA TYR A 40 7.43 -12.87 -3.07
C TYR A 40 7.82 -13.04 -4.52
N SER A 41 8.37 -14.20 -4.85
CA SER A 41 8.74 -14.52 -6.22
C SER A 41 8.17 -15.84 -6.67
N CYS A 42 7.73 -15.92 -7.92
CA CYS A 42 7.47 -17.18 -8.59
C CYS A 42 8.62 -17.49 -9.57
N VAL A 43 9.04 -18.75 -9.58
CA VAL A 43 10.05 -19.25 -10.51
C VAL A 43 9.43 -20.37 -11.34
N ALA A 44 9.41 -20.18 -12.65
CA ALA A 44 8.99 -21.18 -13.62
C ALA A 44 10.24 -21.77 -14.29
N ASP A 45 10.31 -23.10 -14.38
CA ASP A 45 11.40 -23.85 -14.97
C ASP A 45 10.80 -24.95 -15.83
N ASN A 46 11.27 -25.07 -17.08
CA ASN A 46 10.87 -26.13 -18.01
C ASN A 46 12.05 -27.04 -18.42
N GLY A 47 13.18 -26.97 -17.72
CA GLY A 47 14.41 -27.72 -18.01
C GLY A 47 15.29 -27.10 -19.10
N LEU A 48 14.74 -26.27 -19.99
CA LEU A 48 15.49 -25.52 -21.00
C LEU A 48 15.85 -24.11 -20.51
N GLY A 49 15.05 -23.55 -19.60
CA GLY A 49 15.28 -22.23 -19.07
C GLY A 49 14.42 -21.92 -17.84
N LYS A 50 14.80 -20.85 -17.15
CA LYS A 50 14.15 -20.36 -15.93
C LYS A 50 13.69 -18.93 -16.11
N SER A 51 12.51 -18.62 -15.57
CA SER A 51 11.99 -17.25 -15.48
C SER A 51 11.55 -16.96 -14.05
N LYS A 52 11.88 -15.76 -13.56
CA LYS A 52 11.52 -15.27 -12.22
C LYS A 52 10.74 -13.97 -12.33
N ARG A 53 9.64 -13.88 -11.59
CA ARG A 53 8.90 -12.63 -11.36
C ARG A 53 8.70 -12.42 -9.88
N SER A 54 8.77 -11.16 -9.45
CA SER A 54 8.74 -10.76 -8.05
C SER A 54 7.66 -9.71 -7.80
N ILE A 55 7.07 -9.73 -6.61
CA ILE A 55 6.07 -8.77 -6.13
C ILE A 55 6.30 -8.50 -4.64
N GLU A 56 6.20 -7.24 -4.24
CA GLU A 56 6.30 -6.84 -2.84
C GLU A 56 4.92 -6.87 -2.19
N VAL A 57 4.79 -7.61 -1.09
CA VAL A 57 3.60 -7.58 -0.23
C VAL A 57 3.89 -6.63 0.93
N THR A 58 3.08 -5.58 1.05
CA THR A 58 3.25 -4.56 2.10
C THR A 58 1.92 -4.21 2.75
N GLY A 59 1.97 -3.64 3.94
CA GLY A 59 0.83 -3.00 4.59
C GLY A 59 0.68 -1.51 4.26
N ARG A 60 1.36 -0.99 3.24
CA ARG A 60 1.26 0.43 2.87
C ARG A 60 -0.11 0.69 2.25
N PRO A 61 -0.81 1.76 2.67
CA PRO A 61 -2.04 2.18 2.00
C PRO A 61 -1.72 2.71 0.59
N ASP A 62 -2.73 2.71 -0.27
CA ASP A 62 -2.63 3.37 -1.57
C ASP A 62 -2.51 4.90 -1.40
N VAL A 63 -2.14 5.57 -2.50
CA VAL A 63 -2.05 7.02 -2.55
C VAL A 63 -3.42 7.63 -2.22
N ALA A 64 -3.44 8.63 -1.35
CA ALA A 64 -4.65 9.37 -1.02
C ALA A 64 -5.13 10.20 -2.19
N ILE A 65 -6.41 10.08 -2.53
CA ILE A 65 -7.05 10.81 -3.62
C ILE A 65 -7.93 11.90 -3.00
N ILE A 66 -7.64 13.16 -3.32
CA ILE A 66 -8.46 14.30 -2.92
C ILE A 66 -9.72 14.31 -3.81
N THR A 67 -10.88 14.26 -3.18
CA THR A 67 -12.20 14.23 -3.85
C THR A 67 -12.96 15.54 -3.74
N SER A 68 -12.55 16.44 -2.84
CA SER A 68 -13.10 17.79 -2.74
C SER A 68 -12.69 18.70 -3.91
N SER A 69 -13.48 19.74 -4.17
CA SER A 69 -13.19 20.76 -5.18
C SER A 69 -11.90 21.52 -4.87
N LYS A 70 -11.13 21.92 -5.89
CA LYS A 70 -9.88 22.69 -5.69
C LYS A 70 -10.08 24.06 -5.03
N THR A 71 -11.29 24.59 -5.08
CA THR A 71 -11.64 25.92 -4.56
C THR A 71 -12.72 25.81 -3.49
N SER A 72 -12.59 26.61 -2.43
CA SER A 72 -13.65 26.80 -1.43
C SER A 72 -14.51 28.02 -1.77
N ARG A 73 -15.78 28.00 -1.35
CA ARG A 73 -16.63 29.20 -1.33
C ARG A 73 -16.30 30.12 -0.16
N SER A 74 -15.72 29.57 0.90
CA SER A 74 -15.27 30.32 2.08
C SER A 74 -13.85 30.82 1.86
N LYS A 75 -13.56 32.02 2.36
CA LYS A 75 -12.22 32.64 2.28
C LYS A 75 -11.23 32.01 3.26
N ASP A 76 -11.71 31.63 4.44
CA ASP A 76 -10.85 31.22 5.56
C ASP A 76 -11.03 29.75 5.96
N SER A 77 -11.93 29.02 5.29
CA SER A 77 -12.16 27.60 5.55
C SER A 77 -12.23 26.79 4.25
N TYR A 78 -11.68 25.58 4.32
CA TYR A 78 -11.72 24.60 3.24
C TYR A 78 -12.02 23.23 3.83
N GLU A 79 -13.09 22.61 3.35
CA GLU A 79 -13.44 21.24 3.68
C GLU A 79 -12.71 20.30 2.72
N MET A 80 -11.63 19.69 3.21
CA MET A 80 -10.85 18.73 2.45
C MET A 80 -11.47 17.33 2.60
N LEU A 81 -11.86 16.72 1.48
CA LEU A 81 -12.34 15.35 1.42
C LEU A 81 -11.35 14.51 0.63
N TRP A 82 -11.03 13.32 1.15
CA TRP A 82 -10.14 12.39 0.49
C TRP A 82 -10.57 10.95 0.69
N THR A 83 -10.08 10.06 -0.16
CA THR A 83 -10.28 8.61 -0.04
C THR A 83 -8.93 7.91 -0.16
N VAL A 84 -8.74 6.88 0.68
CA VAL A 84 -7.55 6.03 0.68
C VAL A 84 -8.01 4.58 0.70
N LYS A 85 -7.48 3.77 -0.21
CA LYS A 85 -7.68 2.32 -0.16
C LYS A 85 -6.54 1.71 0.65
N SER A 86 -6.87 0.84 1.60
CA SER A 86 -5.86 0.12 2.36
C SER A 86 -6.39 -1.25 2.74
N TYR A 87 -5.53 -2.26 2.61
CA TYR A 87 -5.80 -3.61 3.10
C TYR A 87 -5.37 -3.81 4.56
N SER A 88 -4.56 -2.89 5.09
CA SER A 88 -4.22 -2.79 6.51
C SER A 88 -5.07 -1.70 7.19
N PRO A 89 -5.38 -1.84 8.49
CA PRO A 89 -6.11 -0.81 9.22
C PRO A 89 -5.37 0.54 9.20
N ILE A 90 -6.06 1.59 8.75
CA ILE A 90 -5.51 2.95 8.81
C ILE A 90 -5.73 3.49 10.22
N ILE A 91 -4.63 3.78 10.92
CA ILE A 91 -4.65 4.22 12.32
C ILE A 91 -4.59 5.74 12.49
N GLU A 92 -4.02 6.45 11.52
CA GLU A 92 -3.82 7.90 11.56
C GLU A 92 -3.75 8.49 10.14
N TYR A 93 -4.26 9.71 9.99
CA TYR A 93 -4.03 10.55 8.81
C TYR A 93 -3.26 11.79 9.24
N LYS A 94 -2.24 12.15 8.45
CA LYS A 94 -1.45 13.37 8.64
C LYS A 94 -1.62 14.26 7.43
N VAL A 95 -2.26 15.41 7.63
CA VAL A 95 -2.42 16.41 6.57
C VAL A 95 -1.27 17.40 6.65
N LEU A 96 -0.57 17.57 5.53
CA LEU A 96 0.48 18.56 5.37
C LEU A 96 0.01 19.55 4.31
N TYR A 97 0.09 20.83 4.64
CA TYR A 97 -0.22 21.91 3.70
C TYR A 97 0.90 22.94 3.75
N ARG A 98 1.07 23.66 2.65
CA ARG A 98 2.00 24.79 2.55
C ARG A 98 1.17 26.03 2.21
N PRO A 99 1.17 27.08 3.04
CA PRO A 99 0.55 28.34 2.65
C PRO A 99 1.30 28.90 1.45
N ASP A 100 0.55 29.42 0.48
CA ASP A 100 1.16 30.18 -0.60
C ASP A 100 1.74 31.46 0.00
N ARG A 101 3.00 31.78 -0.32
CA ARG A 101 3.74 32.83 0.37
C ARG A 101 3.27 34.20 -0.09
N ALA A 102 2.21 34.71 0.51
CA ALA A 102 1.87 36.14 0.50
C ALA A 102 2.34 36.85 1.80
N ASN A 103 3.52 36.47 2.30
CA ASN A 103 4.50 37.29 3.06
C ASN A 103 5.43 36.36 3.85
N LYS A 104 6.73 36.43 3.55
CA LYS A 104 7.76 35.64 4.24
C LYS A 104 8.17 36.32 5.54
N SER A 105 7.77 35.76 6.67
CA SER A 105 8.55 35.81 7.90
C SER A 105 8.26 34.54 8.70
N ASN A 106 9.29 33.67 8.81
CA ASN A 106 9.41 32.51 9.70
C ASN A 106 8.11 31.77 10.05
N GLN A 107 7.76 30.71 9.31
CA GLN A 107 6.68 29.82 9.72
C GLN A 107 7.12 28.36 9.70
N GLU A 108 7.18 27.80 10.90
CA GLU A 108 7.27 26.37 11.18
C GLU A 108 6.09 25.62 10.54
N ILE A 109 6.34 24.38 10.12
CA ILE A 109 5.32 23.49 9.54
C ILE A 109 4.25 23.21 10.62
N GLN A 110 3.07 23.81 10.46
CA GLN A 110 1.95 23.66 11.41
C GLN A 110 1.25 22.32 11.19
N TYR A 111 1.42 21.39 12.14
CA TYR A 111 0.69 20.13 12.18
C TYR A 111 -0.70 20.34 12.77
N LYS A 112 -1.76 20.26 11.95
CA LYS A 112 -3.14 20.17 12.46
C LYS A 112 -3.62 18.72 12.39
N ARG A 113 -4.01 18.16 13.53
CA ARG A 113 -4.68 16.85 13.60
C ARG A 113 -6.12 17.02 13.07
N PRO A 114 -6.58 16.19 12.11
CA PRO A 114 -7.98 16.25 11.70
C PRO A 114 -8.89 15.82 12.86
N MET A 115 -10.02 16.54 13.02
CA MET A 115 -11.04 16.24 14.03
C MET A 115 -11.60 14.83 13.76
N ARG A 116 -11.53 13.96 14.78
CA ARG A 116 -12.28 12.70 14.77
C ARG A 116 -13.75 13.06 14.97
N ARG A 117 -14.60 12.64 14.04
CA ARG A 117 -16.06 12.69 14.21
C ARG A 117 -16.50 11.54 15.10
#